data_AF-A0A7S0NUH8-F1
#
_entry.id   AF-A0A7S0NUH8-F1
#
_cell.length_a   1.000
_cell.length_b   1.000
_cell.length_c   1.000
_cell.angle_alpha   90.00
_cell.angle_beta   90.00
_cell.angle_gamma   90.00
#
_symmetry.space_group_name_H-M   'P 1'
#
loop_
_entity.id
_entity.type
_entity.pdbx_description
1 polymer ?
#
loop_
_entity_poly.entity_id
_entity_poly.type
_entity_poly.pdbx_seq_one_letter_code
_entity_poly.pdbx_strand_id
1 'polypeptide(L)'
;FTLSVVVPEDGSYRVDVYTLSPEETTPDKLAARFLMQATFGPTTESVKELTAATAHGVSEKIEAWIEQQMHHIKGTSHRGYWRERANPRVGPSAYTGGARPICEVGARFHRFAFTKEDEGKTLQVERGAGGLYILSIEGTARAEMSGFDVPSSFAPFVVC
;
A
#
# COMPACT_ATOMS: atom_id res chain seq x y z
N PHE A 1 27.56 21.61 -11.93
CA PHE A 1 26.62 22.64 -11.44
C PHE A 1 27.31 23.45 -10.36
N THR A 2 27.62 24.71 -10.65
CA THR A 2 28.15 25.67 -9.67
C THR A 2 26.98 26.47 -9.13
N LEU A 3 26.75 26.39 -7.81
CA LEU A 3 25.65 27.06 -7.12
C LEU A 3 26.24 28.29 -6.44
N SER A 4 25.90 29.48 -6.93
CA SER A 4 26.29 30.76 -6.33
C SER A 4 25.14 31.28 -5.48
N VAL A 5 25.42 31.59 -4.21
CA VAL A 5 24.48 32.24 -3.29
C VAL A 5 24.98 33.66 -3.04
N VAL A 6 24.09 34.64 -3.20
CA VAL A 6 24.37 36.04 -2.86
C VAL A 6 24.13 36.22 -1.35
N VAL A 7 25.15 36.67 -0.64
CA VAL A 7 25.07 36.90 0.81
C VAL A 7 24.30 38.21 1.07
N PRO A 8 23.27 38.24 1.93
CA PRO A 8 22.51 39.46 2.23
C PRO A 8 23.37 40.53 2.93
N GLU A 9 23.08 41.81 2.69
CA GLU A 9 23.84 42.94 3.27
C GLU A 9 23.62 43.11 4.79
N ASP A 10 22.45 42.71 5.30
CA ASP A 10 22.05 42.92 6.69
C ASP A 10 21.97 41.59 7.47
N GLY A 11 23.13 41.00 7.77
CA GLY A 11 23.21 39.81 8.63
C GLY A 11 24.64 39.42 8.98
N SER A 12 24.86 38.86 10.17
CA SER A 12 26.12 38.20 10.51
C SER A 12 26.06 36.74 10.10
N TYR A 13 27.00 36.29 9.27
CA TYR A 13 27.14 34.89 8.88
C TYR A 13 28.46 34.31 9.38
N ARG A 14 28.42 33.04 9.78
CA ARG A 14 29.60 32.26 10.13
C ARG A 14 29.75 31.15 9.11
N VAL A 15 30.84 31.21 8.32
CA VAL A 15 31.23 30.08 7.46
C VAL A 15 32.09 29.16 8.30
N ASP A 16 31.52 28.03 8.70
CA ASP A 16 32.28 26.98 9.35
C ASP A 16 32.84 26.03 8.30
N VAL A 17 34.16 25.91 8.25
CA VAL A 17 34.84 24.86 7.50
C VAL A 17 35.13 23.72 8.46
N TYR A 18 34.51 22.57 8.22
CA TYR A 18 34.79 21.35 8.98
C TYR A 18 35.81 20.53 8.20
N THR A 19 37.05 20.50 8.66
CA THR A 19 38.03 19.50 8.21
C THR A 19 37.81 18.23 9.01
N LEU A 20 37.31 17.19 8.35
CA LEU A 20 37.14 15.88 8.98
C LEU A 20 38.50 15.37 9.47
N SER A 21 38.57 15.00 10.74
CA SER A 21 39.74 14.32 11.29
C SER A 21 39.92 12.96 10.59
N PRO A 22 41.15 12.46 10.39
CA PRO A 22 41.39 11.11 9.88
C PRO A 22 40.61 10.03 10.65
N GLU A 23 40.39 10.26 11.96
CA GLU A 23 39.61 9.40 12.84
C GLU A 23 38.11 9.39 12.51
N GLU A 24 37.58 10.43 11.87
CA GLU A 24 36.19 10.50 11.40
C GLU A 24 35.99 9.88 10.01
N THR A 25 37.08 9.63 9.29
CA THR A 25 37.10 9.00 7.96
C THR A 25 37.44 7.51 7.98
N THR A 26 37.41 6.87 9.16
CA THR A 26 37.60 5.41 9.25
C THR A 26 36.54 4.70 8.38
N PRO A 27 36.90 3.58 7.71
CA PRO A 27 35.98 2.78 6.89
C PRO A 27 34.62 2.52 7.56
N ASP A 28 34.63 2.16 8.84
CA ASP A 28 33.44 1.87 9.63
C ASP A 28 32.51 3.07 9.78
N LYS A 29 33.07 4.25 10.08
CA LYS A 29 32.29 5.50 10.17
C LYS A 29 31.73 5.92 8.82
N LEU A 30 32.46 5.70 7.73
CA LEU A 30 31.95 5.98 6.38
C LEU A 30 30.79 5.05 6.00
N ALA A 31 30.96 3.74 6.21
CA ALA A 31 29.92 2.75 5.98
C ALA A 31 28.67 3.01 6.85
N ALA A 32 28.87 3.33 8.13
CA ALA A 32 27.76 3.66 9.04
C ALA A 32 27.03 4.94 8.61
N ARG A 33 27.75 6.00 8.23
CA ARG A 33 27.14 7.26 7.74
C ARG A 33 26.33 7.05 6.48
N PHE A 34 26.84 6.25 5.55
CA PHE A 34 26.12 5.87 4.34
C PHE A 34 24.83 5.10 4.70
N LEU A 35 24.93 4.05 5.51
CA LEU A 35 23.78 3.23 5.90
C LEU A 35 22.76 4.00 6.75
N MET A 36 23.16 5.03 7.50
CA MET A 36 22.22 5.93 8.19
C MET A 36 21.35 6.74 7.22
N GLN A 37 21.81 6.99 6.00
CA GLN A 37 21.00 7.64 4.96
C GLN A 37 20.07 6.64 4.26
N ALA A 38 20.30 5.34 4.41
CA ALA A 38 19.45 4.29 3.88
C ALA A 38 18.20 4.06 4.77
N THR A 39 17.19 3.38 4.22
CA THR A 39 15.86 3.24 4.84
C THR A 39 15.84 2.50 6.17
N PHE A 40 16.79 1.60 6.42
CA PHE A 40 16.81 0.73 7.60
C PHE A 40 17.93 1.06 8.60
N GLY A 41 18.79 2.04 8.30
CA GLY A 41 19.92 2.39 9.13
C GLY A 41 21.06 1.35 9.12
N PRO A 42 22.16 1.63 9.85
CA PRO A 42 23.29 0.71 9.98
C PRO A 42 23.00 -0.41 10.98
N THR A 43 23.35 -1.63 10.61
CA THR A 43 23.53 -2.74 11.56
C THR A 43 25.02 -3.04 11.71
N THR A 44 25.42 -3.66 12.81
CA THR A 44 26.83 -4.05 13.01
C THR A 44 27.30 -5.03 11.92
N GLU A 45 26.39 -5.86 11.41
CA GLU A 45 26.64 -6.80 10.31
C GLU A 45 26.86 -6.07 8.99
N SER A 46 25.98 -5.15 8.61
CA SER A 46 26.08 -4.41 7.34
C SER A 46 27.30 -3.47 7.30
N VAL A 47 27.69 -2.88 8.44
CA VAL A 47 28.93 -2.10 8.53
C VAL A 47 30.15 -3.01 8.32
N LYS A 48 30.17 -4.21 8.91
CA LYS A 48 31.26 -5.18 8.70
C LYS A 48 31.35 -5.67 7.26
N GLU A 49 30.22 -5.90 6.60
CA GLU A 49 30.20 -6.31 5.19
C GLU A 49 30.82 -5.24 4.27
N LEU A 50 30.41 -3.97 4.46
CA LEU A 50 30.93 -2.84 3.68
C LEU A 50 32.40 -2.53 3.97
N THR A 51 32.94 -2.95 5.11
CA THR A 51 34.33 -2.66 5.53
C THR A 51 35.25 -3.87 5.48
N ALA A 52 34.72 -5.06 5.19
CA ALA A 52 35.50 -6.28 5.11
C ALA A 52 36.72 -6.12 4.18
N ALA A 53 37.87 -6.65 4.56
CA ALA A 53 39.07 -6.53 3.74
C ALA A 53 38.87 -7.25 2.40
N THR A 54 38.86 -6.49 1.30
CA THR A 54 38.77 -6.98 -0.08
C THR A 54 39.69 -6.17 -0.97
N ALA A 55 39.86 -6.57 -2.23
CA ALA A 55 40.58 -5.76 -3.23
C ALA A 55 39.93 -4.38 -3.47
N HIS A 56 38.64 -4.26 -3.15
CA HIS A 56 37.84 -3.06 -3.34
C HIS A 56 37.79 -2.17 -2.09
N GLY A 57 37.82 -0.85 -2.31
CA GLY A 57 37.62 0.14 -1.26
C GLY A 57 36.16 0.26 -0.82
N VAL A 58 35.92 0.94 0.30
CA VAL A 58 34.56 1.14 0.85
C VAL A 58 33.61 1.80 -0.16
N SER A 59 34.09 2.77 -0.94
CA SER A 59 33.28 3.47 -1.94
C SER A 59 32.77 2.54 -3.04
N GLU A 60 33.62 1.64 -3.56
CA GLU A 60 33.24 0.67 -4.60
C GLU A 60 32.24 -0.36 -4.05
N LYS A 61 32.36 -0.73 -2.77
CA LYS A 61 31.38 -1.59 -2.12
C LYS A 61 30.03 -0.91 -1.90
N ILE A 62 30.03 0.39 -1.60
CA ILE A 62 28.80 1.18 -1.51
C ILE A 62 28.10 1.21 -2.86
N GLU A 63 28.83 1.42 -3.96
CA GLU A 63 28.28 1.36 -5.31
C GLU A 63 27.66 -0.01 -5.61
N ALA A 64 28.40 -1.09 -5.34
CA ALA A 64 27.90 -2.45 -5.51
C ALA A 64 26.66 -2.74 -4.63
N TRP A 65 26.63 -2.21 -3.40
CA TRP A 65 25.47 -2.32 -2.52
C TRP A 65 24.25 -1.59 -3.08
N ILE A 66 24.41 -0.38 -3.63
CA ILE A 66 23.32 0.38 -4.26
C ILE A 66 22.76 -0.39 -5.46
N GLU A 67 23.64 -0.86 -6.35
CA GLU A 67 23.26 -1.69 -7.50
C GLU A 67 22.45 -2.92 -7.05
N GLN A 68 22.91 -3.59 -5.99
CA GLN A 68 22.20 -4.73 -5.43
C GLN A 68 20.81 -4.38 -4.90
N GLN A 69 20.69 -3.29 -4.12
CA GLN A 69 19.39 -2.85 -3.60
C GLN A 69 18.41 -2.46 -4.71
N MET A 70 18.92 -1.83 -5.79
CA MET A 70 18.09 -1.30 -6.86
C MET A 70 17.67 -2.36 -7.88
N HIS A 71 18.55 -3.29 -8.22
CA HIS A 71 18.35 -4.22 -9.34
C HIS A 71 18.12 -5.66 -8.93
N HIS A 72 18.60 -6.08 -7.77
CA HIS A 72 18.58 -7.50 -7.36
C HIS A 72 17.59 -7.80 -6.25
N ILE A 73 17.15 -6.79 -5.49
CA ILE A 73 16.17 -6.95 -4.42
C ILE A 73 14.82 -6.42 -4.87
N LYS A 74 13.80 -7.29 -4.83
CA LYS A 74 12.42 -6.89 -5.16
C LYS A 74 11.88 -5.95 -4.09
N GLY A 75 11.62 -4.70 -4.46
CA GLY A 75 10.99 -3.73 -3.56
C GLY A 75 9.64 -4.22 -3.02
N THR A 76 9.44 -4.13 -1.70
CA THR A 76 8.15 -4.39 -1.05
C THR A 76 7.40 -3.07 -0.87
N SER A 77 6.16 -2.98 -1.36
CA SER A 77 5.31 -1.83 -1.09
C SER A 77 4.23 -2.21 -0.09
N HIS A 78 4.28 -1.61 1.11
CA HIS A 78 3.22 -1.78 2.11
C HIS A 78 1.85 -1.39 1.52
N ARG A 79 1.82 -0.31 0.71
CA ARG A 79 0.61 0.14 0.02
C ARG A 79 0.10 -0.87 -1.02
N GLY A 80 0.97 -1.49 -1.82
CA GLY A 80 0.57 -2.49 -2.80
C GLY A 80 0.05 -3.75 -2.12
N TYR A 81 0.80 -4.24 -1.12
CA TYR A 81 0.41 -5.39 -0.30
C TYR A 81 -0.97 -5.18 0.36
N TRP A 82 -1.22 -3.99 0.92
CA TRP A 82 -2.50 -3.63 1.50
C TRP A 82 -3.61 -3.56 0.45
N ARG A 83 -3.39 -2.90 -0.71
CA ARG A 83 -4.41 -2.76 -1.76
C ARG A 83 -4.88 -4.09 -2.33
N GLU A 84 -4.00 -5.08 -2.44
CA GLU A 84 -4.35 -6.43 -2.89
C GLU A 84 -5.33 -7.14 -1.95
N ARG A 85 -5.28 -6.83 -0.64
CA ARG A 85 -5.98 -7.58 0.41
C ARG A 85 -7.13 -6.81 1.04
N ALA A 86 -7.07 -5.48 1.00
CA ALA A 86 -8.13 -4.63 1.49
C ALA A 86 -9.29 -4.63 0.48
N ASN A 87 -10.48 -5.06 0.90
CA ASN A 87 -11.72 -4.85 0.16
C ASN A 87 -12.55 -3.77 0.87
N PRO A 88 -12.13 -2.48 0.80
CA PRO A 88 -12.85 -1.42 1.49
C PRO A 88 -14.23 -1.20 0.86
N ARG A 89 -15.23 -0.94 1.71
CA ARG A 89 -16.52 -0.41 1.28
C ARG A 89 -16.31 1.04 0.87
N VAL A 90 -15.92 1.29 -0.37
CA VAL A 90 -15.83 2.65 -0.90
C VAL A 90 -17.25 3.16 -1.12
N GLY A 91 -17.72 4.00 -0.20
CA GLY A 91 -18.90 4.82 -0.45
C GLY A 91 -18.65 5.75 -1.64
N PRO A 92 -19.71 6.22 -2.32
CA PRO A 92 -19.58 7.03 -3.52
C PRO A 92 -19.13 8.45 -3.16
N SER A 93 -17.84 8.68 -2.98
CA SER A 93 -17.31 10.06 -2.88
C SER A 93 -16.19 10.39 -3.87
N ALA A 94 -15.71 9.41 -4.63
CA ALA A 94 -14.96 9.64 -5.87
C ALA A 94 -14.94 8.34 -6.67
N TYR A 95 -15.16 8.40 -7.98
CA TYR A 95 -14.99 7.27 -8.90
C TYR A 95 -13.54 6.75 -8.87
N THR A 96 -13.19 5.96 -7.86
CA THR A 96 -11.89 5.31 -7.70
C THR A 96 -12.06 3.83 -7.97
N GLY A 97 -12.36 3.52 -9.24
CA GLY A 97 -12.65 2.16 -9.70
C GLY A 97 -14.12 1.80 -9.49
N GLY A 98 -14.82 1.48 -10.58
CA GLY A 98 -16.18 0.95 -10.52
C GLY A 98 -16.19 -0.50 -10.01
N ALA A 99 -17.35 -0.96 -9.56
CA ALA A 99 -17.57 -2.37 -9.31
C ALA A 99 -17.31 -3.17 -10.60
N ARG A 100 -16.42 -4.17 -10.53
CA ARG A 100 -16.19 -5.10 -11.64
C ARG A 100 -17.31 -6.14 -11.68
N PRO A 101 -17.71 -6.63 -12.86
CA PRO A 101 -18.66 -7.73 -12.97
C PRO A 101 -18.11 -9.01 -12.33
N ILE A 102 -19.03 -9.89 -11.91
CA ILE A 102 -18.80 -11.06 -11.06
C ILE A 102 -17.73 -12.02 -11.61
N CYS A 103 -17.50 -12.04 -12.93
CA CYS A 103 -16.56 -12.98 -13.55
C CYS A 103 -15.28 -12.33 -14.11
N GLU A 104 -15.04 -11.05 -13.85
CA GLU A 104 -13.83 -10.38 -14.31
C GLU A 104 -12.61 -10.70 -13.44
N VAL A 105 -11.42 -10.78 -14.06
CA VAL A 105 -10.16 -10.92 -13.34
C VAL A 105 -9.98 -9.73 -12.39
N GLY A 106 -9.83 -10.04 -11.09
CA GLY A 106 -9.72 -9.03 -10.04
C GLY A 106 -11.05 -8.53 -9.49
N ALA A 107 -12.19 -9.17 -9.83
CA ALA A 107 -13.45 -8.96 -9.13
C ALA A 107 -13.31 -9.29 -7.63
N ARG A 108 -13.97 -8.49 -6.78
CA ARG A 108 -13.89 -8.61 -5.32
C ARG A 108 -15.28 -8.79 -4.75
N PHE A 109 -15.43 -9.78 -3.88
CA PHE A 109 -16.70 -10.10 -3.22
C PHE A 109 -16.64 -9.72 -1.74
N HIS A 110 -17.79 -9.33 -1.20
CA HIS A 110 -17.98 -9.16 0.23
C HIS A 110 -18.99 -10.19 0.74
N ARG A 111 -18.94 -10.49 2.04
CA ARG A 111 -19.74 -11.56 2.66
C ARG A 111 -21.25 -11.29 2.72
N PHE A 112 -21.68 -10.05 2.53
CA PHE A 112 -23.08 -9.65 2.70
C PHE A 112 -23.81 -9.61 1.37
N ALA A 113 -25.08 -10.02 1.34
CA ALA A 113 -25.94 -9.87 0.16
C ALA A 113 -26.47 -8.45 -0.01
N PHE A 114 -26.63 -7.72 1.11
CA PHE A 114 -27.17 -6.36 1.17
C PHE A 114 -26.15 -5.39 1.74
N THR A 115 -26.16 -4.17 1.23
CA THR A 115 -25.27 -3.07 1.67
C THR A 115 -26.08 -1.83 2.05
N LYS A 116 -25.41 -0.75 2.49
CA LYS A 116 -26.11 0.50 2.86
C LYS A 116 -26.83 1.14 1.67
N GLU A 117 -26.36 0.87 0.46
CA GLU A 117 -26.94 1.32 -0.80
C GLU A 117 -28.31 0.68 -1.09
N ASP A 118 -28.66 -0.38 -0.38
CA ASP A 118 -29.96 -1.04 -0.47
C ASP A 118 -30.97 -0.49 0.55
N GLU A 119 -30.55 0.40 1.46
CA GLU A 119 -31.45 1.03 2.45
C GLU A 119 -32.55 1.84 1.75
N GLY A 120 -33.81 1.56 2.11
CA GLY A 120 -34.99 2.22 1.53
C GLY A 120 -35.47 1.65 0.20
N LYS A 121 -34.79 0.64 -0.36
CA LYS A 121 -35.21 -0.06 -1.59
C LYS A 121 -36.11 -1.26 -1.28
N THR A 122 -36.96 -1.64 -2.23
CA THR A 122 -37.84 -2.81 -2.13
C THR A 122 -37.08 -4.09 -2.42
N LEU A 123 -37.14 -5.04 -1.49
CA LEU A 123 -36.69 -6.41 -1.69
C LEU A 123 -37.78 -7.22 -2.40
N GLN A 124 -37.43 -7.81 -3.53
CA GLN A 124 -38.25 -8.76 -4.27
C GLN A 124 -37.75 -10.18 -3.95
N VAL A 125 -38.69 -11.08 -3.66
CA VAL A 125 -38.40 -12.48 -3.33
C VAL A 125 -39.14 -13.35 -4.32
N GLU A 126 -38.40 -14.05 -5.16
CA GLU A 126 -38.96 -14.95 -6.18
C GLU A 126 -38.50 -16.37 -5.95
N ARG A 127 -39.30 -17.35 -6.38
CA ARG A 127 -38.92 -18.76 -6.32
C ARG A 127 -38.24 -19.17 -7.63
N GLY A 128 -36.94 -19.41 -7.56
CA GLY A 128 -36.11 -19.83 -8.68
C GLY A 128 -36.26 -21.31 -9.06
N ALA A 129 -35.69 -21.67 -10.21
CA ALA A 129 -35.62 -23.05 -10.65
C ALA A 129 -34.83 -23.90 -9.63
N GLY A 130 -35.39 -25.04 -9.21
CA GLY A 130 -34.78 -25.91 -8.20
C GLY A 130 -35.24 -25.64 -6.76
N GLY A 131 -36.20 -24.73 -6.54
CA GLY A 131 -36.82 -24.52 -5.23
C GLY A 131 -36.07 -23.56 -4.31
N LEU A 132 -35.03 -22.88 -4.82
CA LEU A 132 -34.31 -21.81 -4.13
C LEU A 132 -35.08 -20.49 -4.20
N TYR A 133 -34.93 -19.64 -3.20
CA TYR A 133 -35.39 -18.26 -3.20
C TYR A 133 -34.33 -17.36 -3.81
N ILE A 134 -34.71 -16.55 -4.79
CA ILE A 134 -33.89 -15.51 -5.40
C ILE A 134 -34.31 -14.18 -4.77
N LEU A 135 -33.34 -13.51 -4.14
CA LEU A 135 -33.50 -12.19 -3.55
C LEU A 135 -32.99 -11.14 -4.54
N SER A 136 -33.84 -10.24 -4.99
CA SER A 136 -33.50 -9.17 -5.92
C SER A 136 -33.88 -7.79 -5.40
N ILE A 137 -33.08 -6.80 -5.76
CA ILE A 137 -33.36 -5.37 -5.50
C ILE A 137 -33.24 -4.65 -6.83
N GLU A 138 -34.28 -3.90 -7.21
CA GLU A 138 -34.34 -3.19 -8.50
C GLU A 138 -34.04 -4.11 -9.71
N GLY A 139 -34.54 -5.36 -9.67
CA GLY A 139 -34.32 -6.35 -10.73
C GLY A 139 -32.92 -6.98 -10.77
N THR A 140 -32.00 -6.61 -9.86
CA THR A 140 -30.68 -7.23 -9.76
C THR A 140 -30.66 -8.29 -8.67
N ALA A 141 -30.36 -9.54 -9.03
CA ALA A 141 -30.21 -10.63 -8.06
C ALA A 141 -29.03 -10.38 -7.12
N ARG A 142 -29.29 -10.48 -5.80
CA ARG A 142 -28.32 -10.27 -4.72
C ARG A 142 -27.87 -11.57 -4.08
N ALA A 143 -28.79 -12.53 -3.91
CA ALA A 143 -28.49 -13.83 -3.32
C ALA A 143 -29.51 -14.90 -3.73
N GLU A 144 -29.07 -16.15 -3.71
CA GLU A 144 -29.91 -17.34 -3.82
C GLU A 144 -29.79 -18.16 -2.53
N MET A 145 -30.90 -18.60 -1.95
CA MET A 145 -30.89 -19.35 -0.70
C MET A 145 -32.00 -20.40 -0.64
N SER A 146 -31.78 -21.46 0.12
CA SER A 146 -32.73 -22.57 0.26
C SER A 146 -33.92 -22.27 1.17
N GLY A 147 -33.83 -21.25 2.01
CA GLY A 147 -34.90 -20.79 2.89
C GLY A 147 -34.71 -19.34 3.25
N PHE A 148 -35.81 -18.59 3.30
CA PHE A 148 -35.83 -17.18 3.66
C PHE A 148 -37.04 -16.90 4.56
N ASP A 149 -36.78 -16.74 5.86
CA ASP A 149 -37.82 -16.40 6.84
C ASP A 149 -37.92 -14.89 6.98
N VAL A 150 -39.06 -14.32 6.56
CA VAL A 150 -39.33 -12.90 6.72
C VAL A 150 -40.18 -12.69 7.96
N PRO A 151 -39.73 -11.88 8.96
CA PRO A 151 -40.59 -11.49 10.06
C PRO A 151 -41.79 -10.71 9.50
N SER A 152 -43.01 -11.11 9.89
CA SER A 152 -44.27 -10.53 9.40
C SER A 152 -44.46 -9.04 9.69
N SER A 153 -43.54 -8.40 10.41
CA SER A 153 -43.61 -7.01 10.86
C SER A 153 -42.92 -6.00 9.95
N PHE A 154 -42.28 -6.41 8.85
CA PHE A 154 -41.57 -5.51 7.94
C PHE A 154 -42.22 -5.52 6.55
N ALA A 155 -43.08 -4.56 6.25
CA ALA A 155 -43.50 -4.25 4.87
C ALA A 155 -42.71 -3.03 4.34
N PRO A 156 -42.52 -2.89 3.01
CA PRO A 156 -43.22 -3.62 1.96
C PRO A 156 -42.27 -4.54 1.17
N PHE A 157 -42.39 -5.85 1.37
CA PHE A 157 -41.94 -6.82 0.38
C PHE A 157 -43.15 -7.23 -0.46
N VAL A 158 -42.95 -7.43 -1.76
CA VAL A 158 -43.94 -8.05 -2.65
C VAL A 158 -43.46 -9.47 -2.88
N VAL A 159 -44.16 -10.45 -2.32
CA VAL A 159 -43.99 -11.86 -2.70
C VAL A 159 -44.95 -12.10 -3.87
N CYS A 160 -44.39 -12.45 -5.02
CA CYS A 160 -45.16 -12.91 -6.18
C CYS A 160 -45.28 -14.43 -6.15
#